data_AF-F3CAB0-F1
#
_entry.id   AF-F3CAB0-F1
#
_cell.length_a   1.000
_cell.length_b   1.000
_cell.length_c   1.000
_cell.angle_alpha   90.00
_cell.angle_beta   90.00
_cell.angle_gamma   90.00
#
_symmetry.space_group_name_H-M   'P 1'
#
loop_
_entity.id
_entity.type
_entity.pdbx_description
1 polymer ?
#
loop_
_entity_poly.entity_id
_entity_poly.type
_entity_poly.pdbx_seq_one_letter_code
_entity_poly.pdbx_strand_id
1 'polypeptide(L)' 'MMAPFSPSFIGHNPMRLLLVEDDRAIGQGIRVALNTEGYTLDWLEDGLSALHALRSEPFDL' A
#
# COMPACT_ATOMS: atom_id res chain seq x y z
N MET A 1 27.18 -27.57 -10.30
CA MET A 1 27.38 -26.21 -9.74
C MET A 1 26.09 -25.80 -9.05
N MET A 2 26.16 -25.33 -7.81
CA MET A 2 25.01 -25.05 -6.94
C MET A 2 24.15 -23.86 -7.45
N ALA A 3 22.82 -23.98 -7.37
CA ALA A 3 21.91 -22.84 -7.49
C ALA A 3 21.82 -22.13 -6.12
N PRO A 4 21.86 -20.79 -6.04
CA PRO A 4 21.40 -20.10 -4.85
C PRO A 4 19.88 -19.94 -4.90
N PHE A 5 19.27 -20.42 -3.82
CA PHE A 5 17.88 -20.27 -3.41
C PHE A 5 17.52 -18.79 -3.19
N SER A 6 16.31 -18.35 -3.59
CA SER A 6 15.37 -17.46 -2.85
C SER A 6 14.41 -16.71 -3.80
N PRO A 7 13.15 -16.45 -3.39
CA PRO A 7 12.12 -17.42 -3.08
C PRO A 7 10.89 -17.19 -3.99
N SER A 8 10.25 -18.24 -4.46
CA SER A 8 8.86 -18.12 -4.91
C SER A 8 8.03 -17.81 -3.65
N PHE A 9 7.64 -16.56 -3.45
CA PHE A 9 6.71 -16.19 -2.38
C PHE A 9 5.42 -17.01 -2.60
N ILE A 10 5.23 -17.98 -1.73
CA ILE A 10 4.01 -18.76 -1.65
C ILE A 10 2.92 -17.80 -1.10
N GLY A 11 2.08 -17.28 -2.00
CA GLY A 11 0.67 -17.04 -1.72
C GLY A 11 0.21 -15.85 -0.85
N HIS A 12 0.99 -14.76 -0.70
CA HIS A 12 0.41 -13.51 -0.19
C HIS A 12 0.44 -12.42 -1.27
N ASN A 13 -0.74 -12.06 -1.77
CA ASN A 13 -0.94 -10.79 -2.44
C ASN A 13 -0.73 -9.70 -1.35
N PRO A 14 0.17 -8.73 -1.51
CA PRO A 14 0.35 -7.69 -0.50
C PRO A 14 -0.97 -6.93 -0.37
N MET A 15 -1.48 -6.78 0.85
CA MET A 15 -2.74 -6.05 1.04
C MET A 15 -2.55 -4.60 0.59
N ARG A 16 -3.45 -4.12 -0.25
CA ARG A 16 -3.48 -2.75 -0.77
C ARG A 16 -4.35 -1.90 0.12
N LEU A 17 -3.77 -0.86 0.70
CA LEU A 17 -4.44 0.06 1.59
C LEU A 17 -4.58 1.42 0.91
N LEU A 18 -5.74 2.06 1.05
CA LEU A 18 -5.98 3.43 0.61
C LEU A 18 -5.87 4.37 1.81
N LEU A 19 -4.80 5.18 1.84
CA LEU A 19 -4.64 6.24 2.82
C LEU A 19 -5.24 7.55 2.29
N VAL A 20 -6.13 8.17 3.04
CA VAL A 20 -6.65 9.52 2.77
C VAL A 20 -6.23 10.43 3.92
N GLU A 21 -5.28 11.31 3.66
CA GLU A 21 -4.66 12.18 4.68
C GLU A 21 -4.15 13.46 4.03
N ASP A 22 -4.61 14.61 4.48
CA ASP A 22 -4.28 15.93 3.92
C ASP A 22 -2.97 16.51 4.52
N ASP A 23 -2.57 16.07 5.71
CA ASP A 23 -1.29 16.45 6.30
C ASP A 23 -0.13 15.59 5.76
N ARG A 24 0.78 16.24 5.04
CA ARG A 24 1.91 15.56 4.41
C ARG A 24 2.89 14.93 5.40
N ALA A 25 3.08 15.52 6.58
CA ALA A 25 4.00 14.97 7.57
C ALA A 25 3.42 13.69 8.19
N ILE A 26 2.12 13.70 8.50
CA ILE A 26 1.40 12.53 9.00
C ILE A 26 1.37 11.41 7.95
N GLY A 27 0.96 11.73 6.71
CA GLY A 27 0.86 10.76 5.64
C GLY A 27 2.19 10.09 5.28
N GLN A 28 3.29 10.84 5.28
CA GLN A 28 4.63 10.26 5.10
C GLN A 28 5.01 9.31 6.24
N GLY A 29 4.73 9.68 7.49
CA GLY A 29 4.98 8.83 8.66
C GLY A 29 4.25 7.48 8.56
N ILE A 30 2.97 7.52 8.21
CA ILE A 30 2.14 6.32 8.01
C ILE A 30 2.67 5.47 6.85
N ARG A 31 2.99 6.10 5.72
CA ARG A 31 3.52 5.40 4.53
C ARG A 31 4.83 4.67 4.84
N VAL A 32 5.75 5.29 5.57
CA VAL A 32 7.02 4.64 5.95
C VAL A 32 6.78 3.45 6.87
N ALA A 33 5.90 3.59 7.87
CA ALA A 33 5.58 2.53 8.81
C ALA A 33 4.97 1.31 8.11
N LEU A 34 3.91 1.52 7.31
CA LEU A 34 3.16 0.43 6.68
C LEU A 34 3.91 -0.23 5.52
N ASN A 35 4.72 0.52 4.78
CA ASN A 35 5.58 -0.06 3.75
C ASN A 35 6.64 -1.00 4.35
N THR A 36 7.13 -0.70 5.57
CA THR A 36 8.06 -1.59 6.30
C THR A 36 7.40 -2.89 6.73
N GLU A 37 6.07 -2.89 6.94
CA GLU A 37 5.27 -4.08 7.25
C GLU A 37 4.86 -4.90 6.00
N GLY A 38 5.21 -4.44 4.80
CA GLY A 38 4.94 -5.14 3.54
C GLY A 38 3.58 -4.82 2.89
N TYR A 39 2.91 -3.76 3.35
CA TYR A 39 1.69 -3.27 2.71
C TYR A 39 2.00 -2.42 1.47
N THR A 40 1.08 -2.47 0.49
CA THR A 40 1.08 -1.52 -0.62
C THR A 40 0.15 -0.37 -0.26
N LEU A 41 0.65 0.87 -0.30
CA LEU A 41 -0.15 2.05 0.03
C LEU A 41 -0.33 2.96 -1.17
N ASP A 42 -1.59 3.22 -1.50
CA ASP A 42 -1.98 4.36 -2.34
C ASP A 42 -2.43 5.49 -1.40
N TRP A 43 -1.78 6.64 -1.50
CA TRP A 43 -2.06 7.78 -0.63
C TRP A 43 -2.59 8.95 -1.45
N LEU A 44 -3.73 9.48 -1.03
CA LEU A 44 -4.40 10.64 -1.58
C LEU A 44 -4.60 11.70 -0.49
N GLU A 45 -4.56 12.97 -0.88
CA GLU A 45 -4.68 14.10 0.05
C GLU A 45 -6.12 14.62 0.15
N ASP A 46 -7.06 14.09 -0.65
CA ASP A 46 -8.44 14.55 -0.68
C ASP A 46 -9.47 13.43 -0.87
N GLY A 47 -10.66 13.66 -0.31
CA GLY A 47 -11.75 12.68 -0.32
C GLY A 47 -12.41 12.47 -1.68
N LEU A 48 -12.35 13.44 -2.60
CA LEU A 48 -12.94 13.28 -3.93
C LEU A 48 -12.10 12.30 -4.75
N SER A 49 -10.78 12.50 -4.79
CA SER A 49 -9.83 11.57 -5.39
C SER A 49 -9.96 10.17 -4.78
N ALA A 50 -10.12 10.07 -3.46
CA ALA A 50 -10.34 8.79 -2.78
C ALA A 50 -11.62 8.08 -3.24
N LEU A 51 -12.73 8.82 -3.36
CA LEU A 51 -13.98 8.26 -3.88
C LEU A 51 -13.84 7.79 -5.34
N HIS A 52 -13.06 8.50 -6.16
CA HIS A 52 -12.75 8.08 -7.52
C HIS A 52 -11.91 6.80 -7.55
N ALA A 53 -10.90 6.68 -6.69
CA ALA A 53 -10.06 5.50 -6.57
C ALA A 53 -10.88 4.27 -6.16
N LEU A 54 -11.71 4.39 -5.11
CA LEU A 54 -12.59 3.31 -4.62
C LEU A 54 -13.59 2.79 -5.67
N ARG A 55 -13.95 3.62 -6.65
CA ARG A 55 -14.83 3.22 -7.77
C ARG A 55 -14.08 2.53 -8.90
N SER A 56 -12.77 2.75 -9.00
CA SER A 56 -11.93 2.28 -10.11
C SER A 56 -11.25 0.97 -9.78
N GLU A 57 -10.83 0.77 -8.53
CA GLU A 57 -10.04 -0.38 -8.10
C GLU A 57 -10.43 -0.84 -6.69
N PRO A 58 -10.29 -2.15 -6.39
CA PRO A 58 -10.47 -2.66 -5.04
C PRO A 58 -9.26 -2.37 -4.15
N PHE A 59 -9.55 -2.04 -2.89
CA PHE A 59 -8.61 -1.93 -1.79
C PHE A 59 -9.05 -2.87 -0.66
N ASP A 60 -8.09 -3.39 0.09
CA ASP A 60 -8.34 -4.30 1.21
C ASP A 60 -8.72 -3.53 2.49
N LEU A 61 -8.28 -2.26 2.59
CA LEU A 61 -8.61 -1.32 3.65
C LEU A 61 -8.60 0.13 3.15
#